data_AF-A0A068UNL2-F1
#
_entry.id   AF-A0A068UNL2-F1
#
_cell.length_a   1.000
_cell.length_b   1.000
_cell.length_c   1.000
_cell.angle_alpha   90.00
_cell.angle_beta   90.00
_cell.angle_gamma   90.00
#
_symmetry.space_group_name_H-M   'P 1'
#
loop_
_entity.id
_entity.type
_entity.pdbx_description
1 polymer ?
#
loop_
_entity_poly.entity_id
_entity_poly.type
_entity_poly.pdbx_seq_one_letter_code
_entity_poly.pdbx_strand_id
1 'polypeptide(L)'
;MAPSLLLRLPSSAPATSIAHFQQTNMAKPRKFSTQIRCIGWDPEGVLGPAQGGHIARLEFKRRLEKDADARDAFERQVRQEKERRRTVREARAVPDTVAELVEYFLDTEARELEFEIARLRPRLNEEFFSHIQLELGKLRFAVSKTQDMEDRQIELEALLKALQEGTEAYDKLQADLVTAKNSLAKILTSKDVKTTLLELVEKNELNRSLLTLLDENIANAFRANQKEAAEYMSKLRGAVLKYITV
;
A
#
# COMPACT_ATOMS: atom_id res chain seq x y z
N MET A 1 -56.54 -3.98 38.07
CA MET A 1 -55.23 -4.33 38.66
C MET A 1 -54.19 -3.48 37.95
N ALA A 2 -53.36 -2.73 38.71
CA ALA A 2 -52.43 -1.67 38.27
C ALA A 2 -53.15 -0.44 37.64
N PRO A 3 -52.78 0.81 38.00
CA PRO A 3 -51.47 1.38 37.64
C PRO A 3 -50.80 2.28 38.71
N SER A 4 -49.54 2.56 38.40
CA SER A 4 -48.48 3.17 39.20
C SER A 4 -48.68 4.64 39.54
N LEU A 5 -48.41 4.98 40.81
CA LEU A 5 -48.45 6.33 41.35
C LEU A 5 -47.11 7.07 41.16
N LEU A 6 -47.20 8.21 40.46
CA LEU A 6 -46.31 9.37 40.57
C LEU A 6 -46.24 9.84 42.02
N LEU A 7 -45.06 10.02 42.60
CA LEU A 7 -44.86 11.01 43.67
C LEU A 7 -43.47 11.66 43.60
N ARG A 8 -43.53 12.98 43.76
CA ARG A 8 -42.55 14.03 43.51
C ARG A 8 -41.70 14.26 44.77
N LEU A 9 -40.40 14.44 44.60
CA LEU A 9 -39.41 14.74 45.65
C LEU A 9 -39.68 16.06 46.39
N PRO A 10 -39.13 16.21 47.61
CA PRO A 10 -38.36 17.41 47.89
C PRO A 10 -37.01 17.16 48.60
N SER A 11 -36.01 17.92 48.14
CA SER A 11 -35.02 18.72 48.89
C SER A 11 -34.54 18.25 50.28
N SER A 12 -33.22 17.98 50.40
CA SER A 12 -32.32 18.77 51.27
C SER A 12 -30.87 18.27 51.13
N ALA A 13 -29.92 19.22 51.08
CA ALA A 13 -28.49 19.01 50.86
C ALA A 13 -27.76 18.23 51.98
N PRO A 14 -26.73 17.41 51.66
CA PRO A 14 -25.80 16.92 52.67
C PRO A 14 -24.59 17.83 52.83
N ALA A 15 -24.30 18.15 54.09
CA ALA A 15 -23.14 18.90 54.54
C ALA A 15 -21.83 18.11 54.40
N THR A 16 -20.79 18.86 54.08
CA THR A 16 -19.40 18.51 53.83
C THR A 16 -18.73 17.84 55.04
N SER A 17 -18.15 16.65 54.83
CA SER A 17 -17.17 16.05 55.74
C SER A 17 -15.85 15.91 54.97
N ILE A 18 -14.89 16.80 55.29
CA ILE A 18 -13.56 16.86 54.67
C ILE A 18 -12.67 15.86 55.42
N ALA A 19 -12.50 14.67 54.83
CA ALA A 19 -11.50 13.71 55.28
C ALA A 19 -10.08 14.29 55.02
N HIS A 20 -9.35 14.54 56.09
CA HIS A 20 -7.96 15.00 56.04
C HIS A 20 -7.06 13.84 55.59
N PHE A 21 -6.68 13.85 54.32
CA PHE A 21 -5.70 12.91 53.78
C PHE A 21 -4.33 13.28 54.33
N GLN A 22 -3.76 12.44 55.19
CA GLN A 22 -2.40 12.59 55.68
C GLN A 22 -1.44 12.48 54.49
N GLN A 23 -0.88 13.62 54.06
CA GLN A 23 0.20 13.64 53.09
C GLN A 23 1.44 13.00 53.72
N THR A 24 1.80 11.81 53.27
CA THR A 24 3.12 11.26 53.51
C THR A 24 4.12 12.19 52.83
N ASN A 25 4.91 12.92 53.63
CA ASN A 25 6.03 13.73 53.15
C ASN A 25 7.06 12.79 52.50
N MET A 26 6.90 12.52 51.20
CA MET A 26 7.94 11.92 50.38
C MET A 26 9.06 12.96 50.28
N ALA A 27 10.10 12.78 51.09
CA ALA A 27 11.31 13.59 51.03
C ALA A 27 11.82 13.56 49.58
N LYS A 28 11.82 14.72 48.91
CA LYS A 28 12.36 14.85 47.55
C LYS A 28 13.78 14.29 47.57
N PRO A 29 14.17 13.39 46.64
CA PRO A 29 15.54 12.92 46.58
C PRO A 29 16.45 14.13 46.43
N ARG A 30 17.42 14.26 47.33
CA ARG A 30 18.46 15.30 47.24
C ARG A 30 19.10 15.15 45.87
N LYS A 31 18.91 16.15 45.00
CA LYS A 31 19.67 16.26 43.75
C LYS A 31 21.12 16.45 44.16
N PHE A 32 21.90 15.38 44.18
CA PHE A 32 23.35 15.51 44.18
C PHE A 32 23.70 16.17 42.85
N SER A 33 23.98 17.48 42.87
CA SER A 33 24.76 18.06 41.80
C SER A 33 26.14 17.42 41.91
N THR A 34 26.39 16.37 41.13
CA THR A 34 27.76 15.95 40.85
C THR A 34 28.42 17.13 40.13
N GLN A 35 29.05 18.01 40.89
CA GLN A 35 29.86 19.09 40.35
C GLN A 35 30.97 18.40 39.57
N ILE A 36 30.96 18.53 38.25
CA ILE A 36 31.96 17.92 37.38
C ILE A 36 33.32 18.47 37.81
N ARG A 37 34.11 17.66 38.52
CA ARG A 37 35.49 17.99 38.86
C ARG A 37 36.35 17.59 37.68
N CYS A 38 36.83 18.57 36.92
CA CYS A 38 37.87 18.33 35.93
C CYS A 38 39.15 17.94 36.69
N ILE A 39 39.40 16.63 36.82
CA ILE A 39 40.68 16.14 37.33
C ILE A 39 41.68 16.35 36.20
N GLY A 40 42.35 17.50 36.19
CA GLY A 40 43.41 17.83 35.22
C GLY A 40 44.72 17.09 35.46
N TRP A 41 44.70 15.99 36.21
CA TRP A 41 45.87 15.21 36.58
C TRP A 41 45.70 13.78 36.08
N ASP A 42 46.34 13.51 34.94
CA ASP A 42 46.51 12.17 34.35
C ASP A 42 48.01 12.01 34.00
N PRO A 43 48.86 11.69 34.99
CA PRO A 43 50.32 11.64 34.80
C PRO A 43 50.79 10.47 33.93
N GLU A 44 49.96 9.43 33.79
CA GLU A 44 50.24 8.21 33.02
C GLU A 44 49.53 8.21 31.65
N GLY A 45 48.75 9.25 31.34
CA GLY A 45 48.06 9.43 30.05
C GLY A 45 47.00 8.36 29.75
N VAL A 46 46.45 7.71 30.77
CA VAL A 46 45.56 6.54 30.62
C VAL A 46 44.18 6.94 30.10
N LEU A 47 43.73 8.17 30.38
CA LEU A 47 42.37 8.63 30.07
C LEU A 47 42.25 9.30 28.69
N GLY A 48 43.37 9.65 28.06
CA GLY A 48 43.41 10.32 26.76
C GLY A 48 42.76 11.72 26.76
N PRO A 49 42.84 12.45 25.64
CA PRO A 49 42.25 13.78 25.55
C PRO A 49 40.71 13.71 25.60
N ALA A 50 40.09 14.69 26.27
CA ALA A 50 38.64 14.79 26.35
C ALA A 50 38.01 14.83 24.96
N GLN A 51 37.18 13.84 24.64
CA GLN A 51 36.46 13.80 23.36
C GLN A 51 35.23 14.72 23.42
N GLY A 52 35.10 15.62 22.45
CA GLY A 52 33.94 16.49 22.29
C GLY A 52 32.75 15.80 21.60
N GLY A 53 31.64 16.52 21.46
CA GLY A 53 30.54 16.13 20.57
C GLY A 53 29.66 14.98 21.04
N HIS A 54 29.73 14.55 22.30
CA HIS A 54 28.84 13.51 22.85
C HIS A 54 27.36 13.91 22.81
N ILE A 55 27.05 15.18 23.10
CA ILE A 55 25.67 15.72 23.02
C ILE A 55 25.17 15.68 21.57
N ALA A 56 25.97 16.19 20.63
CA ALA A 56 25.61 16.18 19.20
C ALA A 56 25.41 14.75 18.66
N ARG A 57 26.25 13.78 19.07
CA ARG A 57 26.07 12.35 18.73
C ARG A 57 24.77 11.77 19.27
N LEU A 58 24.42 12.08 20.53
CA LEU A 58 23.17 11.63 21.14
C LEU A 58 21.93 12.28 20.49
N GLU A 59 22.00 13.56 20.17
CA GLU A 59 20.92 14.26 19.46
C GLU A 59 20.73 13.73 18.04
N PHE A 60 21.81 13.48 17.32
CA PHE A 60 21.78 12.85 16.00
C PHE A 60 21.16 11.45 16.07
N LYS A 61 21.59 10.62 17.03
CA LYS A 61 21.02 9.29 17.27
C LYS A 61 19.51 9.37 17.56
N ARG A 62 19.09 10.30 18.43
CA ARG A 62 17.67 10.50 18.78
C ARG A 62 16.83 10.97 17.59
N ARG A 63 17.39 11.79 16.69
CA ARG A 63 16.71 12.18 15.44
C ARG A 63 16.53 10.98 14.52
N LEU A 64 17.56 10.15 14.35
CA LEU A 64 17.47 8.92 13.56
C LEU A 64 16.45 7.93 14.14
N GLU A 65 16.40 7.76 15.47
CA GLU A 65 15.42 6.92 16.15
C GLU A 65 13.99 7.45 15.93
N LYS A 66 13.76 8.76 16.08
CA LYS A 66 12.46 9.38 15.78
C LYS A 66 12.05 9.22 14.32
N ASP A 67 12.99 9.36 13.40
CA ASP A 67 12.74 9.17 11.96
C ASP A 67 12.40 7.71 11.66
N ALA A 68 13.06 6.76 12.34
CA ALA A 68 12.74 5.33 12.24
C ALA A 68 11.36 5.02 12.81
N ASP A 69 11.02 5.52 14.00
CA ASP A 69 9.70 5.35 14.61
C ASP A 69 8.59 5.95 13.74
N ALA A 70 8.84 7.12 13.13
CA ALA A 70 7.91 7.77 12.22
C ALA A 70 7.71 6.96 10.93
N ARG A 71 8.80 6.41 10.36
CA ARG A 71 8.72 5.50 9.20
C ARG A 71 7.92 4.25 9.55
N ASP A 72 8.22 3.61 10.68
CA ASP A 72 7.52 2.40 11.12
C ASP A 72 6.03 2.66 11.37
N ALA A 73 5.67 3.82 11.97
CA ALA A 73 4.28 4.20 12.19
C ALA A 73 3.54 4.43 10.86
N PHE A 74 4.18 5.10 9.91
CA PHE A 74 3.64 5.29 8.57
C PHE A 74 3.46 3.96 7.83
N GLU A 75 4.45 3.06 7.88
CA GLU A 75 4.35 1.73 7.29
C GLU A 75 3.21 0.90 7.89
N ARG A 76 3.00 1.00 9.21
CA ARG A 76 1.87 0.36 9.89
C ARG A 76 0.53 0.91 9.39
N GLN A 77 0.40 2.23 9.25
CA GLN A 77 -0.81 2.84 8.70
C GLN A 77 -1.08 2.38 7.27
N VAL A 78 -0.06 2.39 6.41
CA VAL A 78 -0.18 1.90 5.03
C VAL A 78 -0.61 0.43 4.99
N ARG A 79 -0.09 -0.41 5.91
CA ARG A 79 -0.48 -1.82 6.00
C ARG A 79 -1.94 -1.98 6.44
N GLN A 80 -2.36 -1.25 7.47
CA GLN A 80 -3.74 -1.28 7.96
C GLN A 80 -4.73 -0.79 6.89
N GLU A 81 -4.39 0.27 6.15
CA GLU A 81 -5.22 0.72 5.04
C GLU A 81 -5.33 -0.33 3.94
N LYS A 82 -4.22 -0.97 3.58
CA LYS A 82 -4.20 -2.05 2.58
C LYS A 82 -5.08 -3.22 3.02
N GLU A 83 -5.01 -3.62 4.28
CA GLU A 83 -5.83 -4.69 4.84
C GLU A 83 -7.31 -4.29 4.87
N ARG A 84 -7.63 -3.08 5.32
CA ARG A 84 -9.02 -2.56 5.29
C ARG A 84 -9.60 -2.56 3.88
N ARG A 85 -8.81 -2.21 2.87
CA ARG A 85 -9.27 -2.26 1.47
C ARG A 85 -9.49 -3.69 1.00
N ARG A 86 -8.60 -4.63 1.38
CA ARG A 86 -8.79 -6.05 1.08
C ARG A 86 -10.08 -6.59 1.69
N THR A 87 -10.37 -6.28 2.94
CA THR A 87 -11.61 -6.74 3.58
C THR A 87 -12.86 -6.18 2.90
N VAL A 88 -12.82 -4.92 2.46
CA VAL A 88 -13.92 -4.33 1.67
C VAL A 88 -14.10 -5.06 0.33
N ARG A 89 -13.01 -5.38 -0.38
CA ARG A 89 -13.08 -6.14 -1.65
C ARG A 89 -13.67 -7.53 -1.47
N GLU A 90 -13.23 -8.22 -0.43
CA GLU A 90 -13.71 -9.57 -0.10
C GLU A 90 -15.19 -9.58 0.30
N ALA A 91 -15.66 -8.50 0.94
CA ALA A 91 -17.06 -8.33 1.30
C ALA A 91 -17.97 -8.00 0.11
N ARG A 92 -17.45 -7.45 -1.00
CA ARG A 92 -18.24 -7.15 -2.20
C ARG A 92 -18.64 -8.44 -2.91
N ALA A 93 -19.95 -8.67 -3.02
CA ALA A 93 -20.52 -9.76 -3.79
C ALA A 93 -20.57 -9.38 -5.28
N VAL A 94 -20.13 -10.30 -6.13
CA VAL A 94 -20.18 -10.14 -7.59
C VAL A 94 -21.59 -10.48 -8.06
N PRO A 95 -22.32 -9.58 -8.75
CA PRO A 95 -23.66 -9.87 -9.26
C PRO A 95 -23.65 -10.85 -10.43
N ASP A 96 -24.72 -11.61 -10.62
CA ASP A 96 -24.83 -12.61 -11.70
C ASP A 96 -25.38 -12.01 -13.00
N THR A 97 -26.15 -10.92 -12.91
CA THR A 97 -26.84 -10.32 -14.06
C THR A 97 -26.01 -9.21 -14.73
N VAL A 98 -26.15 -9.04 -16.06
CA VAL A 98 -25.41 -8.00 -16.82
C VAL A 98 -25.77 -6.59 -16.37
N ALA A 99 -27.06 -6.30 -16.14
CA ALA A 99 -27.50 -4.97 -15.70
C ALA A 99 -26.98 -4.64 -14.29
N GLU A 100 -27.06 -5.59 -13.36
CA GLU A 100 -26.52 -5.42 -12.00
C GLU A 100 -25.00 -5.27 -12.00
N LEU A 101 -24.31 -5.90 -12.95
CA LEU A 101 -22.88 -5.75 -13.15
C LEU A 101 -22.51 -4.33 -13.61
N VAL A 102 -23.35 -3.67 -14.42
CA VAL A 102 -23.16 -2.26 -14.79
C VAL A 102 -23.27 -1.37 -13.56
N GLU A 103 -24.32 -1.53 -12.75
CA GLU A 103 -24.47 -0.76 -11.50
C GLU A 103 -23.31 -1.01 -10.54
N TYR A 104 -22.87 -2.26 -10.41
CA TYR A 104 -21.72 -2.61 -9.60
C TYR A 104 -20.47 -1.81 -9.96
N PHE A 105 -20.21 -1.61 -11.26
CA PHE A 105 -19.08 -0.82 -11.73
C PHE A 105 -19.29 0.68 -11.56
N LEU A 106 -20.51 1.20 -11.70
CA LEU A 106 -20.82 2.60 -11.40
C LEU A 106 -20.62 2.92 -9.91
N ASP A 107 -20.96 1.98 -9.02
CA ASP A 107 -20.70 2.04 -7.58
C ASP A 107 -19.25 1.71 -7.19
N THR A 108 -18.37 1.48 -8.16
CA THR A 108 -16.96 1.15 -7.89
C THR A 108 -16.10 2.41 -7.90
N GLU A 109 -15.33 2.61 -6.83
CA GLU A 109 -14.36 3.70 -6.77
C GLU A 109 -13.31 3.56 -7.89
N ALA A 110 -12.90 4.67 -8.50
CA ALA A 110 -11.92 4.68 -9.59
C ALA A 110 -10.61 3.92 -9.28
N ARG A 111 -10.16 3.92 -8.01
CA ARG A 111 -8.94 3.20 -7.56
C ARG A 111 -9.11 1.69 -7.45
N GLU A 112 -10.35 1.23 -7.28
CA GLU A 112 -10.70 -0.18 -7.14
C GLU A 112 -11.17 -0.76 -8.48
N LEU A 113 -11.55 0.11 -9.42
CA LEU A 113 -12.00 -0.26 -10.75
C LEU A 113 -10.98 -1.16 -11.47
N GLU A 114 -9.68 -0.83 -11.42
CA GLU A 114 -8.62 -1.64 -12.01
C GLU A 114 -8.61 -3.08 -11.47
N PHE A 115 -8.83 -3.23 -10.16
CA PHE A 115 -8.87 -4.54 -9.51
C PHE A 115 -10.12 -5.32 -9.91
N GLU A 116 -11.29 -4.66 -9.93
CA GLU A 116 -12.54 -5.29 -10.33
C GLU A 116 -12.54 -5.67 -11.82
N ILE A 117 -11.94 -4.86 -12.70
CA ILE A 117 -11.72 -5.20 -14.11
C ILE A 117 -10.88 -6.48 -14.22
N ALA A 118 -9.77 -6.58 -13.47
CA ALA A 118 -8.92 -7.77 -13.47
C ALA A 118 -9.68 -9.01 -12.96
N ARG A 119 -10.46 -8.85 -11.88
CA ARG A 119 -11.27 -9.93 -11.28
C ARG A 119 -12.36 -10.44 -12.22
N LEU A 120 -12.99 -9.53 -12.96
CA LEU A 120 -14.17 -9.79 -13.78
C LEU A 120 -13.86 -9.84 -15.28
N ARG A 121 -12.58 -9.83 -15.66
CA ARG A 121 -12.13 -9.89 -17.06
C ARG A 121 -12.82 -10.96 -17.89
N PRO A 122 -13.06 -12.21 -17.41
CA PRO A 122 -13.76 -13.24 -18.19
C PRO A 122 -15.23 -12.92 -18.51
N ARG A 123 -15.84 -11.99 -17.76
CA ARG A 123 -17.24 -11.56 -17.94
C ARG A 123 -17.34 -10.27 -18.76
N LEU A 124 -16.25 -9.49 -18.84
CA LEU A 124 -16.14 -8.29 -19.68
C LEU A 124 -15.89 -8.67 -21.15
N ASN A 125 -16.88 -9.33 -21.75
CA ASN A 125 -16.86 -9.78 -23.14
C ASN A 125 -17.58 -8.78 -24.06
N GLU A 126 -17.51 -9.01 -25.37
CA GLU A 126 -18.17 -8.18 -26.37
C GLU A 126 -19.69 -8.06 -26.15
N GLU A 127 -20.33 -9.11 -25.62
CA GLU A 127 -21.76 -9.10 -25.25
C GLU A 127 -22.08 -8.07 -24.16
N PHE A 128 -21.21 -7.96 -23.14
CA PHE A 128 -21.36 -6.98 -22.07
C PHE A 128 -21.23 -5.55 -22.59
N PHE A 129 -20.22 -5.29 -23.42
CA PHE A 129 -20.04 -3.97 -24.03
C PHE A 129 -21.17 -3.61 -24.99
N SER A 130 -21.67 -4.59 -25.74
CA SER A 130 -22.84 -4.42 -26.61
C SER A 130 -24.09 -4.04 -25.80
N HIS A 131 -24.29 -4.65 -24.62
CA HIS A 131 -25.38 -4.28 -23.72
C HIS A 131 -25.32 -2.79 -23.31
N ILE A 132 -24.15 -2.31 -22.86
CA ILE A 132 -23.96 -0.90 -22.49
C ILE A 132 -24.19 0.02 -23.70
N GLN A 133 -23.67 -0.35 -24.88
CA GLN A 133 -23.87 0.43 -26.10
C GLN A 133 -25.34 0.53 -26.52
N LEU A 134 -26.12 -0.55 -26.33
CA LEU A 134 -27.56 -0.55 -26.59
C LEU A 134 -28.32 0.35 -25.60
N GLU A 135 -27.96 0.32 -24.32
CA GLU A 135 -28.54 1.23 -23.31
C GLU A 135 -28.21 2.69 -23.62
N LEU A 136 -26.96 2.98 -23.96
CA LEU A 136 -26.53 4.31 -24.43
C LEU A 136 -27.31 4.73 -25.68
N GLY A 137 -27.53 3.81 -26.63
CA GLY A 137 -28.34 4.07 -27.80
C GLY A 137 -29.78 4.47 -27.43
N LYS A 138 -30.42 3.72 -26.52
CA LYS A 138 -31.77 4.04 -26.03
C LYS A 138 -31.84 5.42 -25.38
N LEU A 139 -30.85 5.78 -24.55
CA LEU A 139 -30.79 7.08 -23.89
C LEU A 139 -30.53 8.22 -24.88
N ARG A 140 -29.63 8.03 -25.85
CA ARG A 140 -29.28 9.03 -26.87
C ARG A 140 -30.45 9.37 -27.80
N PHE A 141 -31.24 8.36 -28.17
CA PHE A 141 -32.36 8.48 -29.12
C PHE A 141 -33.74 8.62 -28.43
N ALA A 142 -33.79 8.76 -27.10
CA ALA A 142 -35.03 9.02 -26.39
C ALA A 142 -35.66 10.37 -26.85
N VAL A 143 -36.96 10.35 -27.14
CA VAL A 143 -37.70 11.49 -27.71
C VAL A 143 -37.84 12.65 -26.73
N SER A 144 -37.90 12.35 -25.43
CA SER A 144 -37.87 13.31 -24.34
C SER A 144 -36.58 13.12 -23.57
N LYS A 145 -35.80 14.18 -23.38
CA LYS A 145 -34.56 14.16 -22.59
C LYS A 145 -34.81 14.86 -21.27
N THR A 146 -34.81 14.10 -20.18
CA THR A 146 -34.77 14.65 -18.83
C THR A 146 -33.32 14.76 -18.39
N GLN A 147 -33.05 15.65 -17.44
CA GLN A 147 -31.70 15.83 -16.90
C GLN A 147 -31.13 14.51 -16.35
N ASP A 148 -31.95 13.74 -15.62
CA ASP A 148 -31.56 12.42 -15.10
C ASP A 148 -31.10 11.43 -16.19
N MET A 149 -31.69 11.50 -17.40
CA MET A 149 -31.28 10.64 -18.52
C MET A 149 -29.97 11.11 -19.16
N GLU A 150 -29.71 12.42 -19.18
CA GLU A 150 -28.46 12.99 -19.66
C GLU A 150 -27.30 12.67 -18.70
N ASP A 151 -27.53 12.80 -17.39
CA ASP A 151 -26.55 12.45 -16.35
C ASP A 151 -26.20 10.95 -16.43
N ARG A 152 -27.22 10.08 -16.52
CA ARG A 152 -27.00 8.65 -16.67
C ARG A 152 -26.27 8.29 -17.97
N GLN A 153 -26.52 9.02 -19.06
CA GLN A 153 -25.78 8.84 -20.30
C GLN A 153 -24.29 9.15 -20.12
N ILE A 154 -23.95 10.24 -19.43
CA ILE A 154 -22.56 10.64 -19.16
C ILE A 154 -21.86 9.58 -18.30
N GLU A 155 -22.51 9.09 -17.25
CA GLU A 155 -21.98 8.04 -16.38
C GLU A 155 -21.66 6.76 -17.15
N LEU A 156 -22.59 6.29 -17.98
CA LEU A 156 -22.41 5.09 -18.79
C LEU A 156 -21.34 5.26 -19.88
N GLU A 157 -21.22 6.43 -20.49
CA GLU A 157 -20.15 6.73 -21.46
C GLU A 157 -18.77 6.74 -20.79
N ALA A 158 -18.67 7.39 -19.63
CA ALA A 158 -17.43 7.42 -18.85
C ALA A 158 -17.03 6.00 -18.40
N LEU A 159 -17.99 5.21 -17.93
CA LEU A 159 -17.76 3.83 -17.53
C LEU A 159 -17.31 2.97 -18.71
N LEU A 160 -18.00 3.06 -19.86
CA LEU A 160 -17.66 2.29 -21.06
C LEU A 160 -16.21 2.53 -21.46
N LYS A 161 -15.80 3.80 -21.51
CA LYS A 161 -14.44 4.18 -21.86
C LYS A 161 -13.41 3.66 -20.86
N ALA A 162 -13.68 3.82 -19.55
CA ALA A 162 -12.79 3.33 -18.50
C ALA A 162 -12.63 1.81 -18.53
N LEU A 163 -13.71 1.06 -18.78
CA LEU A 163 -13.67 -0.40 -18.88
C LEU A 163 -12.93 -0.86 -20.15
N GLN A 164 -13.09 -0.17 -21.28
CA GLN A 164 -12.33 -0.47 -22.50
C GLN A 164 -10.83 -0.23 -22.30
N GLU A 165 -10.44 0.95 -21.81
CA GLU A 165 -9.04 1.27 -21.54
C GLU A 165 -8.42 0.31 -20.51
N GLY A 166 -9.17 -0.02 -19.44
CA GLY A 166 -8.71 -0.92 -18.40
C GLY A 166 -8.59 -2.38 -18.85
N THR A 167 -9.50 -2.88 -19.69
CA THR A 167 -9.40 -4.23 -20.24
C THR A 167 -8.25 -4.36 -21.24
N GLU A 168 -8.04 -3.36 -22.10
CA GLU A 168 -6.88 -3.32 -22.99
C GLU A 168 -5.56 -3.26 -22.21
N ALA A 169 -5.49 -2.42 -21.16
CA ALA A 169 -4.30 -2.33 -20.31
C ALA A 169 -4.02 -3.66 -19.59
N TYR A 170 -5.07 -4.31 -19.08
CA TYR A 170 -4.96 -5.63 -18.46
C TYR A 170 -4.45 -6.69 -19.44
N ASP A 171 -5.00 -6.75 -20.66
CA ASP A 171 -4.61 -7.73 -21.66
C ASP A 171 -3.16 -7.53 -22.13
N LYS A 172 -2.74 -6.26 -22.30
CA LYS A 172 -1.34 -5.91 -22.60
C LYS A 172 -0.41 -6.36 -21.47
N LEU A 173 -0.77 -6.06 -20.22
CA LEU A 173 0.00 -6.49 -19.05
C LEU A 173 0.08 -8.02 -18.95
N GLN A 174 -1.02 -8.73 -19.21
CA GLN A 174 -1.03 -10.19 -19.23
C GLN A 174 -0.09 -10.75 -20.31
N ALA A 175 -0.14 -10.20 -21.52
CA ALA A 175 0.77 -10.58 -22.60
C ALA A 175 2.23 -10.33 -22.19
N ASP A 176 2.54 -9.16 -21.63
CA ASP A 176 3.87 -8.79 -21.14
C ASP A 176 4.38 -9.70 -20.02
N LEU A 177 3.51 -10.16 -19.13
CA LEU A 177 3.90 -11.10 -18.07
C LEU A 177 4.22 -12.49 -18.65
N VAL A 178 3.44 -12.95 -19.64
CA VAL A 178 3.69 -14.23 -20.31
C VAL A 178 4.99 -14.18 -21.11
N THR A 179 5.24 -13.11 -21.87
CA THR A 179 6.50 -12.91 -22.60
C THR A 179 7.66 -12.83 -21.63
N ALA A 180 7.56 -12.02 -20.57
CA ALA A 180 8.59 -11.89 -19.55
C ALA A 180 8.94 -13.22 -18.88
N LYS A 181 7.94 -14.05 -18.54
CA LYS A 181 8.15 -15.40 -18.00
C LYS A 181 8.94 -16.27 -18.98
N ASN A 182 8.53 -16.29 -20.25
CA ASN A 182 9.19 -17.10 -21.27
C ASN A 182 10.63 -16.64 -21.51
N SER A 183 10.86 -15.33 -21.58
CA SER A 183 12.19 -14.72 -21.71
C SER A 183 13.07 -15.06 -20.52
N LEU A 184 12.58 -14.93 -19.28
CA LEU A 184 13.35 -15.33 -18.09
C LEU A 184 13.70 -16.83 -18.12
N ALA A 185 12.76 -17.69 -18.50
CA ALA A 185 13.03 -19.12 -18.61
C ALA A 185 14.13 -19.41 -19.66
N LYS A 186 14.11 -18.74 -20.82
CA LYS A 186 15.16 -18.84 -21.83
C LYS A 186 16.52 -18.37 -21.30
N ILE A 187 16.56 -17.24 -20.59
CA ILE A 187 17.83 -16.69 -20.07
C ILE A 187 18.42 -17.61 -18.98
N LEU A 188 17.61 -18.11 -18.06
CA LEU A 188 18.08 -18.95 -16.96
C LEU A 188 18.51 -20.36 -17.40
N THR A 189 18.01 -20.83 -18.54
CA THR A 189 18.36 -22.15 -19.10
C THR A 189 19.44 -22.07 -20.18
N SER A 190 19.82 -20.87 -20.62
CA SER A 190 20.80 -20.71 -21.69
C SER A 190 22.22 -21.02 -21.22
N LYS A 191 23.02 -21.58 -22.12
CA LYS A 191 24.46 -21.78 -21.89
C LYS A 191 25.20 -20.44 -21.96
N ASP A 192 24.79 -19.59 -22.89
CA ASP A 192 25.37 -18.27 -23.14
C ASP A 192 24.35 -17.15 -22.90
N VAL A 193 24.40 -16.58 -21.69
CA VAL A 193 23.48 -15.51 -21.26
C VAL A 193 23.62 -14.25 -22.13
N LYS A 194 24.83 -13.91 -22.58
CA LYS A 194 25.07 -12.67 -23.34
C LYS A 194 24.45 -12.70 -24.73
N THR A 195 24.62 -13.80 -25.47
CA THR A 195 24.05 -13.96 -26.81
C THR A 195 22.52 -14.00 -26.72
N THR A 196 21.99 -14.77 -25.78
CA THR A 196 20.54 -14.83 -25.55
C THR A 196 19.95 -13.48 -25.13
N LEU A 197 20.65 -12.67 -24.32
CA LEU A 197 20.20 -11.30 -24.04
C LEU A 197 20.15 -10.44 -25.30
N LEU A 198 21.16 -10.50 -26.17
CA LEU A 198 21.16 -9.75 -27.43
C LEU A 198 20.01 -10.19 -28.36
N GLU A 199 19.78 -11.49 -28.50
CA GLU A 199 18.65 -12.03 -29.27
C GLU A 199 17.30 -11.55 -28.72
N LEU A 200 17.15 -11.46 -27.41
CA LEU A 200 15.91 -10.97 -26.76
C LEU A 200 15.74 -9.46 -26.92
N VAL A 201 16.83 -8.70 -26.95
CA VAL A 201 16.82 -7.26 -27.27
C VAL A 201 16.36 -7.04 -28.70
N GLU A 202 16.91 -7.79 -29.65
CA GLU A 202 16.53 -7.71 -31.06
C GLU A 202 15.04 -7.99 -31.29
N LYS A 203 14.46 -8.90 -30.50
CA LYS A 203 13.02 -9.24 -30.55
C LYS A 203 12.13 -8.32 -29.70
N ASN A 204 12.71 -7.32 -29.02
CA ASN A 204 12.02 -6.44 -28.08
C ASN A 204 11.24 -7.24 -26.99
N GLU A 205 11.83 -8.34 -26.52
CA GLU A 205 11.26 -9.23 -25.49
C GLU A 205 11.74 -8.85 -24.06
N LEU A 206 12.54 -7.78 -23.93
CA LEU A 206 13.01 -7.26 -22.64
C LEU A 206 12.10 -6.13 -22.14
N ASN A 207 11.06 -6.50 -21.40
CA ASN A 207 10.05 -5.55 -20.89
C ASN A 207 10.25 -5.23 -19.41
N ARG A 208 9.61 -4.16 -18.92
CA ARG A 208 9.63 -3.79 -17.50
C ARG A 208 9.12 -4.93 -16.59
N SER A 209 8.15 -5.69 -17.09
CA SER A 209 7.59 -6.88 -16.44
C SER A 209 8.64 -7.96 -16.15
N LEU A 210 9.67 -8.09 -17.00
CA LEU A 210 10.78 -9.03 -16.78
C LEU A 210 11.64 -8.61 -15.59
N LEU A 211 11.91 -7.31 -15.44
CA LEU A 211 12.65 -6.80 -14.28
C LEU A 211 11.87 -7.01 -12.98
N THR A 212 10.56 -6.76 -12.98
CA THR A 212 9.74 -6.93 -11.78
C THR A 212 9.70 -8.40 -11.34
N LEU A 213 9.56 -9.34 -12.28
CA LEU A 213 9.61 -10.77 -11.97
C LEU A 213 10.99 -11.19 -11.45
N LEU A 214 12.06 -10.64 -12.02
CA LEU A 214 13.42 -10.91 -11.57
C LEU A 214 13.66 -10.35 -10.16
N ASP A 215 13.16 -9.15 -9.85
CA ASP A 215 13.27 -8.51 -8.53
C ASP A 215 12.53 -9.31 -7.46
N GLU A 216 11.33 -9.80 -7.77
CA GLU A 216 10.58 -10.68 -6.88
C GLU A 216 11.30 -12.01 -6.63
N ASN A 217 11.86 -12.62 -7.68
CA ASN A 217 12.65 -13.86 -7.56
C ASN A 217 13.92 -13.66 -6.73
N ILE A 218 14.62 -12.54 -6.89
CA ILE A 218 15.79 -12.17 -6.07
C ILE A 218 15.37 -12.04 -4.60
N ALA A 219 14.28 -11.32 -4.31
CA ALA A 219 13.78 -11.15 -2.96
C ALA A 219 13.38 -12.50 -2.33
N ASN A 220 12.73 -13.38 -3.09
CA ASN A 220 12.36 -14.71 -2.64
C ASN A 220 13.59 -15.60 -2.39
N ALA A 221 14.61 -15.54 -3.25
CA ALA A 221 15.86 -16.26 -3.05
C ALA A 221 16.60 -15.81 -1.78
N PHE A 222 16.62 -14.50 -1.48
CA PHE A 222 17.17 -14.00 -0.22
C PHE A 222 16.38 -14.49 1.00
N ARG A 223 15.04 -14.49 0.94
CA ARG A 223 14.19 -15.06 2.01
C ARG A 223 14.43 -16.55 2.21
N ALA A 224 14.72 -17.28 1.13
CA ALA A 224 15.03 -18.72 1.16
C ALA A 224 16.50 -19.04 1.47
N ASN A 225 17.34 -18.05 1.81
CA ASN A 225 18.78 -18.20 2.05
C ASN A 225 19.60 -18.75 0.86
N GLN A 226 19.08 -18.65 -0.37
CA GLN A 226 19.78 -19.08 -1.59
C GLN A 226 20.67 -17.95 -2.13
N LYS A 227 21.78 -17.68 -1.43
CA LYS A 227 22.65 -16.52 -1.70
C LYS A 227 23.27 -16.55 -3.10
N GLU A 228 23.77 -17.70 -3.54
CA GLU A 228 24.42 -17.83 -4.86
C GLU A 228 23.44 -17.56 -6.02
N ALA A 229 22.22 -18.08 -5.92
CA ALA A 229 21.16 -17.82 -6.88
C ALA A 229 20.74 -16.35 -6.90
N ALA A 230 20.61 -15.73 -5.72
CA ALA A 230 20.27 -14.32 -5.59
C ALA A 230 21.37 -13.40 -6.19
N GLU A 231 22.65 -13.73 -5.96
CA GLU A 231 23.78 -13.00 -6.55
C GLU A 231 23.85 -13.14 -8.07
N TYR A 232 23.63 -14.35 -8.58
CA TYR A 232 23.56 -14.60 -10.02
C TYR A 232 22.44 -13.78 -10.68
N MET A 233 21.22 -13.87 -10.12
CA MET A 233 20.08 -13.10 -10.63
C MET A 233 20.27 -11.59 -10.50
N SER A 234 20.96 -11.11 -9.45
CA SER A 234 21.30 -9.69 -9.29
C SER A 234 22.28 -9.20 -10.37
N LYS A 235 23.26 -10.03 -10.76
CA LYS A 235 24.15 -9.73 -11.89
C LYS A 235 23.39 -9.69 -13.22
N LEU A 236 22.49 -10.65 -13.42
CA LEU A 236 21.62 -10.73 -14.60
C LEU A 236 20.71 -9.50 -14.70
N ARG A 237 20.11 -9.08 -13.57
CA ARG A 237 19.32 -7.84 -13.48
C ARG A 237 20.14 -6.63 -13.93
N GLY A 238 21.38 -6.50 -13.46
CA GLY A 238 22.29 -5.44 -13.88
C GLY A 238 22.64 -5.48 -15.36
N ALA A 239 22.66 -6.66 -16.00
CA ALA A 239 22.86 -6.80 -17.44
C ALA A 239 21.61 -6.41 -18.23
N VAL A 240 20.43 -6.91 -17.85
CA VAL A 240 19.14 -6.59 -18.48
C VAL A 240 18.86 -5.09 -18.43
N LEU A 241 19.13 -4.43 -17.30
CA LEU A 241 18.92 -2.99 -17.12
C LEU A 241 19.67 -2.11 -18.15
N LYS A 242 20.77 -2.60 -18.73
CA LYS A 242 21.52 -1.85 -19.75
C LYS A 242 20.80 -1.77 -21.09
N TYR A 243 19.88 -2.70 -21.34
CA TYR A 243 19.19 -2.84 -22.61
C TYR A 243 17.74 -2.37 -22.57
N ILE A 244 17.17 -2.17 -21.38
CA ILE A 244 15.85 -1.57 -21.22
C ILE A 244 16.02 -0.06 -21.30
N THR A 245 15.69 0.51 -22.45
CA THR A 245 15.59 1.95 -22.64
C THR A 245 14.29 2.47 -22.02
N VAL A 246 14.39 3.59 -21.30
CA VAL A 246 13.24 4.33 -20.74
C VAL A 246 12.43 4.97 -21.85
#